data_AF-A0A7X5ULP0-F1
#
_entry.id   AF-A0A7X5ULP0-F1
#
_cell.length_a   1.000
_cell.length_b   1.000
_cell.length_c   1.000
_cell.angle_alpha   90.00
_cell.angle_beta   90.00
_cell.angle_gamma   90.00
#
_symmetry.space_group_name_H-M   'P 1'
#
loop_
_entity.id
_entity.type
_entity.pdbx_description
1 polymer ?
#
loop_
_entity_poly.entity_id
_entity_poly.type
_entity_poly.pdbx_seq_one_letter_code
_entity_poly.pdbx_strand_id
1 'polypeptide(L)'
;MSDQQWSYLTDMDGVLVHEEHLVPGADEFLAELRASGAKFLVLTNNSIYTPRDLRARLLRTGLDVPEEAIWTSALATARFLHSQRPNGSAFVIGEAGLTTALHEVGYVLTDTEPDYVVLGETRTYSFTSITRAIRLIDGGARFIATNPDPTGPSREGLLPATGSIAALIERATGRSPYYVGKPNPLMMRSALRALGTHSEHTLMIGDRMDTDVHSGIEAGLSTVLVLSGISTRESAERYPFRPTLVINSIADLLGRVKDPFAAA
;
A
#
# COMPACT_ATOMS: atom_id res chain seq x y z
N MET A 1 -16.78 23.35 19.78
CA MET A 1 -16.71 22.12 18.97
C MET A 1 -15.57 22.35 18.00
N SER A 2 -14.48 21.58 18.08
CA SER A 2 -13.30 21.89 17.26
C SER A 2 -13.69 21.74 15.79
N ASP A 3 -13.25 22.70 14.98
CA ASP A 3 -13.46 22.79 13.53
C ASP A 3 -12.53 21.80 12.79
N GLN A 4 -12.29 20.65 13.40
CA GLN A 4 -11.18 19.77 13.10
C GLN A 4 -11.61 18.70 12.11
N GLN A 5 -11.10 18.81 10.89
CA GLN A 5 -11.44 17.90 9.80
C GLN A 5 -10.45 16.73 9.75
N TRP A 6 -10.97 15.51 9.91
CA TRP A 6 -10.18 14.29 9.75
C TRP A 6 -9.87 13.98 8.28
N SER A 7 -8.68 13.42 8.06
CA SER A 7 -8.27 12.83 6.78
C SER A 7 -8.08 11.33 6.91
N TYR A 8 -8.26 10.60 5.81
CA TYR A 8 -8.42 9.15 5.83
C TYR A 8 -7.40 8.47 4.93
N LEU A 9 -6.59 7.59 5.50
CA LEU A 9 -5.90 6.54 4.76
C LEU A 9 -6.68 5.26 5.02
N THR A 10 -7.00 4.50 3.98
CA THR A 10 -7.71 3.23 4.11
C THR A 10 -6.99 2.16 3.33
N ASP A 11 -6.85 0.96 3.88
CA ASP A 11 -6.53 -0.20 3.05
C ASP A 11 -7.69 -0.48 2.07
N MET A 12 -7.39 -1.28 1.05
CA MET A 12 -8.34 -1.68 0.02
C MET A 12 -8.93 -3.06 0.30
N ASP A 13 -8.08 -4.08 0.26
CA ASP A 13 -8.46 -5.48 0.49
C ASP A 13 -8.80 -5.69 1.97
N GLY A 14 -9.86 -6.43 2.29
CA GLY A 14 -10.30 -6.64 3.67
C GLY A 14 -11.12 -5.48 4.26
N VAL A 15 -11.05 -4.28 3.67
CA VAL A 15 -11.65 -3.05 4.19
C VAL A 15 -12.75 -2.50 3.28
N LEU A 16 -12.42 -2.24 2.01
CA LEU A 16 -13.36 -1.74 1.01
C LEU A 16 -13.89 -2.85 0.11
N VAL A 17 -13.03 -3.84 -0.18
CA VAL A 17 -13.35 -4.97 -1.06
C VAL A 17 -12.81 -6.28 -0.48
N HIS A 18 -13.45 -7.37 -0.85
CA HIS A 18 -13.00 -8.74 -0.65
C HIS A 18 -12.97 -9.44 -2.00
N GLU A 19 -11.76 -9.64 -2.52
CA GLU A 19 -11.55 -10.15 -3.88
C GLU A 19 -12.30 -9.30 -4.94
N GLU A 20 -13.40 -9.84 -5.49
CA GLU A 20 -14.24 -9.19 -6.50
C GLU A 20 -15.56 -8.65 -5.91
N HIS A 21 -15.73 -8.68 -4.59
CA HIS A 21 -16.94 -8.27 -3.90
C HIS A 21 -16.72 -7.01 -3.07
N LEU A 22 -17.72 -6.14 -3.05
CA LEU A 22 -17.74 -4.95 -2.20
C LEU A 22 -17.98 -5.34 -0.74
N VAL A 23 -17.25 -4.72 0.19
CA VAL A 23 -17.60 -4.78 1.62
C VAL A 23 -18.85 -3.91 1.84
N PRO A 24 -19.92 -4.42 2.44
CA PRO A 24 -21.14 -3.64 2.67
C PRO A 24 -20.84 -2.30 3.36
N GLY A 25 -21.36 -1.20 2.79
CA GLY A 25 -21.18 0.16 3.29
C GLY A 25 -19.91 0.87 2.82
N ALA A 26 -19.01 0.22 2.09
CA ALA A 26 -17.78 0.84 1.61
C ALA A 26 -18.01 1.95 0.57
N ASP A 27 -18.98 1.76 -0.33
CA ASP A 27 -19.40 2.76 -1.32
C ASP A 27 -20.07 3.97 -0.65
N GLU A 28 -20.97 3.72 0.30
CA GLU A 28 -21.62 4.76 1.12
C GLU A 28 -20.58 5.55 1.92
N PHE A 29 -19.59 4.87 2.49
CA PHE A 29 -18.51 5.50 3.26
C PHE A 29 -17.67 6.43 2.38
N LEU A 30 -17.23 5.97 1.20
CA LEU A 30 -16.48 6.83 0.27
C LEU A 30 -17.33 8.00 -0.26
N ALA A 31 -18.63 7.81 -0.42
CA ALA A 31 -19.55 8.89 -0.77
C ALA A 31 -19.66 9.93 0.35
N GLU A 32 -19.74 9.49 1.61
CA GLU A 32 -19.78 10.36 2.78
C GLU A 32 -18.47 11.16 2.97
N LEU A 33 -17.32 10.52 2.76
CA LEU A 33 -16.01 11.22 2.75
C LEU A 33 -16.00 12.36 1.72
N ARG A 34 -16.47 12.11 0.50
CA ARG A 34 -16.58 13.15 -0.54
C ARG A 34 -17.56 14.25 -0.16
N ALA A 35 -18.75 13.87 0.32
CA ALA A 35 -19.79 14.83 0.70
C ALA A 35 -19.37 15.73 1.88
N SER A 36 -18.56 15.21 2.81
CA SER A 36 -18.01 15.97 3.94
C SER A 36 -16.79 16.82 3.58
N GLY A 37 -16.22 16.65 2.38
CA GLY A 37 -14.98 17.28 1.96
C GLY A 37 -13.73 16.71 2.64
N ALA A 38 -13.85 15.58 3.34
CA ALA A 38 -12.72 14.91 3.97
C ALA A 38 -11.76 14.40 2.89
N LYS A 39 -10.47 14.68 3.09
CA LYS A 39 -9.42 14.19 2.20
C LYS A 39 -9.17 12.70 2.47
N PHE A 40 -9.02 11.89 1.43
CA PHE A 40 -8.71 10.48 1.61
C PHE A 40 -7.80 9.90 0.53
N LEU A 41 -7.10 8.82 0.88
CA LEU A 41 -6.39 7.93 -0.03
C LEU A 41 -6.69 6.46 0.32
N VAL A 42 -6.89 5.65 -0.71
CA VAL A 42 -6.96 4.20 -0.67
C VAL A 42 -5.57 3.64 -0.95
N LEU A 43 -4.98 2.99 0.03
CA LEU A 43 -3.64 2.42 -0.03
C LEU A 43 -3.70 0.94 -0.40
N THR A 44 -2.75 0.47 -1.20
CA THR A 44 -2.59 -0.96 -1.48
C THR A 44 -1.12 -1.32 -1.72
N ASN A 45 -0.69 -2.49 -1.23
CA ASN A 45 0.63 -3.03 -1.53
C ASN A 45 0.77 -3.55 -2.97
N ASN A 46 -0.33 -3.62 -3.74
CA ASN A 46 -0.33 -4.03 -5.14
C ASN A 46 0.47 -3.05 -6.01
N SER A 47 1.50 -3.54 -6.70
CA SER A 47 2.32 -2.75 -7.64
C SER A 47 2.11 -3.14 -9.11
N ILE A 48 1.12 -4.01 -9.40
CA ILE A 48 0.83 -4.49 -10.75
C ILE A 48 0.20 -3.40 -11.61
N TYR A 49 -0.81 -2.73 -11.04
CA TYR A 49 -1.74 -1.89 -11.79
C TYR A 49 -1.45 -0.40 -11.63
N THR A 50 -1.73 0.37 -12.68
CA THR A 50 -1.80 1.83 -12.56
C THR A 50 -3.04 2.25 -11.76
N PRO A 51 -3.09 3.47 -11.19
CA PRO A 51 -4.32 3.99 -10.57
C PRO A 51 -5.54 3.93 -11.48
N ARG A 52 -5.36 4.23 -12.78
CA ARG A 52 -6.38 4.11 -13.81
C ARG A 52 -6.92 2.68 -13.96
N ASP A 53 -6.03 1.70 -14.00
CA ASP A 53 -6.42 0.29 -14.11
C ASP A 53 -7.13 -0.20 -12.84
N LEU A 54 -6.67 0.23 -11.66
CA LEU A 54 -7.32 -0.09 -10.39
C LEU A 54 -8.72 0.51 -10.31
N ARG A 55 -8.89 1.78 -10.67
CA ARG A 55 -10.22 2.39 -10.73
C ARG A 55 -11.16 1.63 -11.65
N ALA A 56 -10.71 1.27 -12.85
CA ALA A 56 -11.51 0.49 -13.79
C ALA A 56 -11.89 -0.90 -13.24
N ARG A 57 -11.06 -1.49 -12.39
CA ARG A 57 -11.35 -2.74 -11.68
C ARG A 57 -12.38 -2.54 -10.58
N LEU A 58 -12.20 -1.56 -9.72
CA LEU A 58 -13.08 -1.24 -8.60
C LEU A 58 -14.48 -0.83 -9.09
N LEU A 59 -14.58 -0.11 -10.21
CA LEU A 59 -15.88 0.22 -10.80
C LEU A 59 -16.73 -1.02 -11.13
N ARG A 60 -16.10 -2.15 -11.47
CA ARG A 60 -16.83 -3.41 -11.73
C ARG A 60 -17.34 -4.08 -10.47
N THR A 61 -16.76 -3.78 -9.31
CA THR A 61 -17.24 -4.25 -8.00
C THR A 61 -18.29 -3.30 -7.40
N GLY A 62 -18.63 -2.20 -8.10
CA GLY A 62 -19.55 -1.17 -7.62
C GLY A 62 -18.89 -0.03 -6.87
N LEU A 63 -17.55 -0.03 -6.76
CA LEU A 63 -16.80 1.00 -6.04
C LEU A 63 -16.10 1.97 -7.00
N ASP A 64 -16.54 3.21 -7.06
CA ASP A 64 -15.77 4.25 -7.76
C ASP A 64 -14.73 4.82 -6.80
N VAL A 65 -13.43 4.67 -7.10
CA VAL A 65 -12.35 5.37 -6.39
C VAL A 65 -11.62 6.23 -7.41
N PRO A 66 -11.60 7.57 -7.28
CA PRO A 66 -10.86 8.45 -8.18
C PRO A 66 -9.39 8.07 -8.23
N GLU A 67 -8.74 8.27 -9.38
CA GLU A 67 -7.34 7.85 -9.59
C GLU A 67 -6.39 8.59 -8.63
N GLU A 68 -6.67 9.87 -8.39
CA GLU A 68 -5.97 10.72 -7.42
C GLU A 68 -6.14 10.26 -5.97
N ALA A 69 -7.15 9.44 -5.69
CA ALA A 69 -7.41 8.87 -4.38
C ALA A 69 -6.79 7.48 -4.21
N ILE A 70 -6.01 6.97 -5.17
CA ILE A 70 -5.37 5.64 -5.10
C ILE A 70 -3.86 5.81 -4.88
N TRP A 71 -3.34 5.17 -3.84
CA TRP A 71 -1.92 5.20 -3.48
C TRP A 71 -1.31 3.80 -3.39
N THR A 72 -0.65 3.37 -4.46
CA THR A 72 -0.04 2.03 -4.53
C THR A 72 1.38 2.00 -3.98
N SER A 73 1.88 0.81 -3.64
CA SER A 73 3.29 0.61 -3.32
C SER A 73 4.21 1.03 -4.47
N ALA A 74 3.79 0.88 -5.73
CA ALA A 74 4.52 1.37 -6.90
C ALA A 74 4.71 2.89 -6.88
N LEU A 75 3.65 3.66 -6.62
CA LEU A 75 3.72 5.12 -6.49
C LEU A 75 4.59 5.54 -5.31
N ALA A 76 4.42 4.88 -4.15
CA ALA A 76 5.25 5.12 -2.98
C ALA A 76 6.74 4.85 -3.28
N THR A 77 7.05 3.77 -4.03
CA THR A 77 8.42 3.43 -4.42
C THR A 77 8.98 4.47 -5.36
N ALA A 78 8.25 4.87 -6.40
CA ALA A 78 8.71 5.91 -7.33
C ALA A 78 9.01 7.23 -6.62
N ARG A 79 8.11 7.68 -5.73
CA ARG A 79 8.32 8.90 -4.92
C ARG A 79 9.50 8.78 -3.97
N PHE A 80 9.67 7.62 -3.34
CA PHE A 80 10.83 7.36 -2.49
C PHE A 80 12.12 7.50 -3.31
N LEU A 81 12.23 6.77 -4.42
CA LEU A 81 13.41 6.78 -5.27
C LEU A 81 13.74 8.20 -5.77
N HIS A 82 12.74 8.93 -6.27
CA HIS A 82 12.90 10.32 -6.68
C HIS A 82 13.47 11.21 -5.56
N SER A 83 13.04 11.02 -4.31
CA SER A 83 13.59 11.77 -3.16
C SER A 83 15.02 11.38 -2.79
N GLN A 84 15.44 10.15 -3.09
CA GLN A 84 16.78 9.66 -2.77
C GLN A 84 17.78 10.01 -3.87
N ARG A 85 17.37 9.89 -5.14
CA ARG A 85 18.20 10.15 -6.31
C ARG A 85 17.33 10.66 -7.47
N PRO A 86 17.09 11.99 -7.54
CA PRO A 86 16.36 12.59 -8.66
C PRO A 86 17.01 12.23 -10.01
N ASN A 87 16.19 11.95 -11.02
CA ASN A 87 16.62 11.53 -12.36
C ASN A 87 17.53 10.27 -12.38
N GLY A 88 17.33 9.37 -11.41
CA GLY A 88 18.07 8.10 -11.34
C GLY A 88 17.67 7.08 -12.40
N SER A 89 18.35 5.95 -12.39
CA SER A 89 18.05 4.80 -13.25
C SER A 89 17.66 3.56 -12.46
N ALA A 90 16.88 2.66 -13.06
CA ALA A 90 16.47 1.43 -12.42
C ALA A 90 16.35 0.25 -13.39
N PHE A 91 16.79 -0.94 -12.96
CA PHE A 91 16.35 -2.20 -13.55
C PHE A 91 15.12 -2.69 -12.79
N VAL A 92 14.03 -2.95 -13.49
CA VAL A 92 12.73 -3.22 -12.88
C VAL A 92 12.24 -4.62 -13.23
N ILE A 93 11.86 -5.38 -12.21
CA ILE A 93 11.08 -6.61 -12.36
C ILE A 93 9.70 -6.29 -11.80
N GLY A 94 8.72 -6.03 -12.66
CA GLY A 94 7.36 -5.65 -12.27
C GLY A 94 6.53 -5.27 -13.47
N GLU A 95 5.26 -4.96 -13.23
CA GLU A 95 4.27 -4.72 -14.29
C GLU A 95 4.08 -3.22 -14.57
N ALA A 96 3.11 -2.89 -15.43
CA ALA A 96 2.84 -1.54 -15.92
C ALA A 96 2.63 -0.51 -14.80
N GLY A 97 2.02 -0.87 -13.67
CA GLY A 97 1.84 0.02 -12.52
C GLY A 97 3.17 0.57 -11.98
N LEU A 98 4.17 -0.30 -11.84
CA LEU A 98 5.49 0.07 -11.35
C LEU A 98 6.32 0.83 -12.39
N THR A 99 6.36 0.34 -13.63
CA THR A 99 7.17 0.98 -14.68
C THR A 99 6.65 2.36 -15.04
N THR A 100 5.33 2.53 -15.11
CA THR A 100 4.68 3.84 -15.35
C THR A 100 5.01 4.82 -14.22
N ALA A 101 4.83 4.41 -12.96
CA ALA A 101 5.12 5.27 -11.80
C ALA A 101 6.57 5.77 -11.79
N LEU A 102 7.53 4.91 -12.17
CA LEU A 102 8.94 5.29 -12.26
C LEU A 102 9.20 6.28 -13.40
N HIS A 103 8.61 6.05 -14.58
CA HIS A 103 8.73 6.99 -15.69
C HIS A 103 8.14 8.37 -15.37
N GLU A 104 7.00 8.43 -14.68
CA GLU A 104 6.36 9.69 -14.28
C GLU A 104 7.22 10.55 -13.34
N VAL A 105 8.10 9.94 -12.54
CA VAL A 105 9.06 10.65 -11.69
C VAL A 105 10.41 10.91 -12.37
N GLY A 106 10.51 10.63 -13.67
CA GLY A 106 11.69 10.90 -14.50
C GLY A 106 12.79 9.82 -14.45
N TYR A 107 12.49 8.61 -13.99
CA TYR A 107 13.48 7.53 -13.97
C TYR A 107 13.70 6.92 -15.35
N VAL A 108 14.95 6.60 -15.64
CA VAL A 108 15.35 5.82 -16.82
C VAL A 108 15.38 4.34 -16.46
N LEU A 109 14.59 3.53 -17.16
CA LEU A 109 14.62 2.08 -16.98
C LEU A 109 15.71 1.48 -17.87
N THR A 110 16.66 0.76 -17.26
CA THR A 110 17.83 0.21 -17.96
C THR A 110 18.34 -1.06 -17.28
N ASP A 111 18.94 -1.96 -18.05
CA ASP A 111 19.64 -3.15 -17.58
C ASP A 111 21.17 -2.98 -17.54
N THR A 112 21.66 -1.78 -17.89
CA THR A 112 23.07 -1.42 -17.95
C THR A 112 23.39 -0.44 -16.83
N GLU A 113 24.18 -0.88 -15.85
CA GLU A 113 24.65 -0.09 -14.69
C GLU A 113 23.57 0.79 -14.03
N PRO A 114 22.41 0.21 -13.64
CA PRO A 114 21.35 0.98 -13.02
C PRO A 114 21.69 1.37 -11.58
N ASP A 115 21.16 2.49 -11.11
CA ASP A 115 21.31 2.93 -9.72
C ASP A 115 20.58 2.01 -8.73
N TYR A 116 19.45 1.46 -9.17
CA TYR A 116 18.56 0.60 -8.39
C TYR A 116 18.17 -0.66 -9.16
N VAL A 117 18.00 -1.77 -8.43
CA VAL A 117 17.16 -2.88 -8.85
C VAL A 117 15.87 -2.79 -8.05
N VAL A 118 14.74 -2.69 -8.74
CA VAL A 118 13.41 -2.54 -8.15
C VAL A 118 12.57 -3.76 -8.47
N LEU A 119 12.17 -4.49 -7.43
CA LEU A 119 11.30 -5.64 -7.51
C LEU A 119 9.88 -5.25 -7.11
N GLY A 120 8.95 -5.35 -8.06
CA GLY A 120 7.52 -5.26 -7.87
C GLY A 120 6.84 -6.61 -7.91
N GLU A 121 5.52 -6.59 -7.81
CA GLU A 121 4.67 -7.76 -8.05
C GLU A 121 4.56 -8.00 -9.57
N THR A 122 4.63 -9.26 -9.98
CA THR A 122 4.46 -9.68 -11.38
C THR A 122 3.78 -11.02 -11.44
N ARG A 123 3.08 -11.28 -12.56
CA ARG A 123 2.47 -12.59 -12.83
C ARG A 123 3.45 -13.58 -13.43
N THR A 124 4.57 -13.10 -13.96
CA THR A 124 5.54 -13.93 -14.69
C THR A 124 6.93 -13.71 -14.14
N TYR A 125 7.44 -14.72 -13.42
CA TYR A 125 8.82 -14.72 -12.98
C TYR A 125 9.71 -15.38 -14.02
N SER A 126 10.73 -14.63 -14.45
CA SER A 126 11.74 -15.12 -15.39
C SER A 126 13.04 -15.40 -14.65
N PHE A 127 13.54 -16.63 -14.78
CA PHE A 127 14.86 -17.01 -14.27
C PHE A 127 15.95 -16.08 -14.81
N THR A 128 15.85 -15.66 -16.08
CA THR A 128 16.80 -14.74 -16.71
C THR A 128 16.75 -13.35 -16.07
N SER A 129 15.55 -12.81 -15.81
CA SER A 129 15.38 -11.51 -15.16
C SER A 129 15.89 -11.52 -13.71
N ILE A 130 15.58 -12.57 -12.96
CA ILE A 130 16.08 -12.76 -11.59
C ILE A 130 17.60 -12.87 -11.59
N THR A 131 18.18 -13.66 -12.50
CA THR A 131 19.65 -13.78 -12.63
C THR A 131 20.29 -12.43 -12.96
N ARG A 132 19.66 -11.63 -13.83
CA ARG A 132 20.12 -10.27 -14.14
C ARG A 132 20.08 -9.39 -12.91
N ALA A 133 18.97 -9.35 -12.17
CA ALA A 133 18.84 -8.59 -10.93
C ALA A 133 19.94 -8.95 -9.92
N ILE A 134 20.19 -10.24 -9.69
CA ILE A 134 21.26 -10.72 -8.79
C ILE A 134 22.62 -10.14 -9.19
N ARG A 135 22.99 -10.23 -10.47
CA ARG A 135 24.27 -9.71 -10.98
C ARG A 135 24.39 -8.20 -10.86
N LEU A 136 23.30 -7.47 -11.12
CA LEU A 136 23.28 -6.01 -11.00
C LEU A 136 23.42 -5.57 -9.54
N ILE A 137 22.77 -6.28 -8.61
CA ILE A 137 22.91 -6.05 -7.17
C ILE A 137 24.33 -6.32 -6.70
N ASP A 138 24.94 -7.44 -7.13
CA ASP A 138 26.35 -7.76 -6.81
C ASP A 138 27.30 -6.68 -7.36
N GLY A 139 27.02 -6.20 -8.58
CA GLY A 139 27.70 -5.07 -9.22
C GLY A 139 27.49 -3.70 -8.57
N GLY A 140 26.69 -3.58 -7.50
CA GLY A 140 26.55 -2.36 -6.71
C GLY A 140 25.20 -1.66 -6.78
N ALA A 141 24.26 -2.14 -7.60
CA ALA A 141 22.92 -1.56 -7.65
C ALA A 141 22.20 -1.74 -6.31
N ARG A 142 21.44 -0.71 -5.89
CA ARG A 142 20.70 -0.73 -4.62
C ARG A 142 19.43 -1.56 -4.77
N PHE A 143 19.17 -2.45 -3.83
CA PHE A 143 18.03 -3.37 -3.93
C PHE A 143 16.78 -2.82 -3.22
N ILE A 144 15.68 -2.71 -3.94
CA ILE A 144 14.38 -2.21 -3.48
C ILE A 144 13.30 -3.23 -3.81
N ALA A 145 12.37 -3.44 -2.88
CA ALA A 145 11.16 -4.21 -3.11
C ALA A 145 9.93 -3.36 -2.77
N THR A 146 8.87 -3.43 -3.60
CA THR A 146 7.69 -2.59 -3.42
C THR A 146 6.93 -2.93 -2.15
N ASN A 147 6.86 -4.19 -1.77
CA ASN A 147 6.21 -4.67 -0.54
C ASN A 147 6.89 -5.96 -0.03
N PRO A 148 6.73 -6.31 1.26
CA PRO A 148 7.31 -7.52 1.83
C PRO A 148 6.38 -8.73 1.79
N ASP A 149 5.23 -8.66 1.11
CA ASP A 149 4.22 -9.71 1.19
C ASP A 149 4.77 -11.03 0.61
N PRO A 150 4.79 -12.12 1.40
CA PRO A 150 5.35 -13.39 0.93
C PRO A 150 4.43 -14.08 -0.06
N THR A 151 3.12 -13.85 0.07
CA THR A 151 2.08 -14.50 -0.74
C THR A 151 1.05 -13.50 -1.23
N GLY A 152 0.56 -13.71 -2.45
CA GLY A 152 -0.52 -12.93 -3.05
C GLY A 152 -1.85 -13.66 -3.02
N PRO A 153 -2.98 -12.94 -3.18
CA PRO A 153 -4.31 -13.55 -3.24
C PRO A 153 -4.51 -14.34 -4.55
N SER A 154 -5.06 -15.55 -4.46
CA SER A 154 -5.45 -16.36 -5.62
C SER A 154 -6.53 -17.39 -5.27
N ARG A 155 -7.42 -17.63 -6.24
CA ARG A 155 -8.48 -18.66 -6.15
C ARG A 155 -7.94 -20.09 -6.15
N GLU A 156 -6.72 -20.29 -6.64
CA GLU A 156 -6.08 -21.61 -6.75
C GLU A 156 -5.16 -21.93 -5.55
N GLY A 157 -5.11 -21.04 -4.54
CA GLY A 157 -4.27 -21.18 -3.35
C GLY A 157 -3.12 -20.18 -3.30
N LEU A 158 -2.11 -20.45 -2.47
CA LEU A 158 -1.02 -19.50 -2.22
C LEU A 158 -0.14 -19.31 -3.48
N LEU A 159 0.02 -18.06 -3.91
CA LEU A 159 0.99 -17.68 -4.94
C LEU A 159 2.17 -16.92 -4.32
N PRO A 160 3.42 -17.19 -4.72
CA PRO A 160 4.56 -16.36 -4.31
C PRO A 160 4.36 -14.91 -4.75
N ALA A 161 4.48 -13.98 -3.80
CA ALA A 161 4.46 -12.54 -4.06
C ALA A 161 5.87 -11.93 -3.94
N THR A 162 5.93 -10.59 -4.02
CA THR A 162 7.17 -9.82 -4.07
C THR A 162 8.15 -10.20 -2.96
N GLY A 163 7.70 -10.37 -1.72
CA GLY A 163 8.55 -10.74 -0.59
C GLY A 163 9.24 -12.10 -0.74
N SER A 164 8.56 -13.09 -1.32
CA SER A 164 9.15 -14.42 -1.57
C SER A 164 10.28 -14.36 -2.59
N ILE A 165 10.10 -13.58 -3.65
CA ILE A 165 11.12 -13.42 -4.69
C ILE A 165 12.26 -12.53 -4.20
N ALA A 166 11.94 -11.54 -3.35
CA ALA A 166 12.93 -10.71 -2.71
C ALA A 166 13.85 -11.54 -1.81
N ALA A 167 13.29 -12.46 -1.03
CA ALA A 167 14.05 -13.40 -0.20
C ALA A 167 14.98 -14.32 -1.02
N LEU A 168 14.54 -14.76 -2.20
CA LEU A 168 15.39 -15.53 -3.14
C LEU A 168 16.61 -14.71 -3.58
N ILE A 169 16.39 -13.48 -4.03
CA ILE A 169 17.46 -12.58 -4.51
C ILE A 169 18.38 -12.20 -3.35
N GLU A 170 17.83 -11.89 -2.18
CA GLU A 170 18.59 -11.61 -0.96
C GLU A 170 19.48 -12.79 -0.59
N ARG A 171 18.96 -14.02 -0.62
CA ARG A 171 19.75 -15.21 -0.31
C ARG A 171 20.89 -15.43 -1.28
N ALA A 172 20.69 -15.11 -2.57
CA ALA A 172 21.71 -15.24 -3.60
C ALA A 172 22.79 -14.14 -3.53
N THR A 173 22.43 -12.94 -3.10
CA THR A 173 23.31 -11.75 -3.12
C THR A 173 23.92 -11.42 -1.75
N GLY A 174 23.34 -11.94 -0.66
CA GLY A 174 23.65 -11.51 0.71
C GLY A 174 23.20 -10.09 1.03
N ARG A 175 22.37 -9.45 0.18
CA ARG A 175 21.91 -8.07 0.34
C ARG A 175 20.40 -8.02 0.50
N SER A 176 19.94 -7.55 1.65
CA SER A 176 18.52 -7.37 1.92
C SER A 176 17.94 -6.19 1.11
N PRO A 177 16.73 -6.31 0.56
CA PRO A 177 16.04 -5.18 -0.06
C PRO A 177 15.59 -4.17 1.00
N TYR A 178 15.46 -2.92 0.60
CA TYR A 178 14.62 -1.97 1.33
C TYR A 178 13.17 -2.09 0.85
N TYR A 179 12.27 -2.51 1.74
CA TYR A 179 10.84 -2.60 1.46
C TYR A 179 10.15 -1.26 1.63
N VAL A 180 9.36 -0.83 0.64
CA VAL A 180 8.68 0.48 0.66
C VAL A 180 7.27 0.41 1.26
N GLY A 181 6.48 -0.59 0.86
CA GLY A 181 5.09 -0.77 1.24
C GLY A 181 4.88 -1.16 2.71
N LYS A 182 3.62 -1.29 3.11
CA LYS A 182 3.23 -1.67 4.48
C LYS A 182 3.87 -3.03 4.84
N PRO A 183 4.39 -3.24 6.06
CA PRO A 183 4.28 -2.40 7.28
C PRO A 183 5.24 -1.23 7.39
N ASN A 184 6.05 -0.90 6.37
CA ASN A 184 6.97 0.23 6.48
C ASN A 184 6.17 1.57 6.56
N PRO A 185 6.34 2.38 7.63
CA PRO A 185 5.64 3.65 7.78
C PRO A 185 5.99 4.69 6.69
N LEU A 186 7.02 4.43 5.88
CA LEU A 186 7.35 5.25 4.72
C LEU A 186 6.18 5.39 3.75
N MET A 187 5.42 4.32 3.51
CA MET A 187 4.24 4.38 2.64
C MET A 187 3.21 5.38 3.20
N MET A 188 2.93 5.31 4.49
CA MET A 188 2.01 6.25 5.17
C MET A 188 2.50 7.69 5.10
N ARG A 189 3.79 7.93 5.39
CA ARG A 189 4.38 9.28 5.29
C ARG A 189 4.36 9.81 3.86
N SER A 190 4.51 8.95 2.86
CA SER A 190 4.39 9.34 1.45
C SER A 190 2.95 9.70 1.08
N ALA A 191 1.97 8.96 1.59
CA ALA A 191 0.55 9.23 1.41
C ALA A 191 0.13 10.55 2.09
N LEU A 192 0.59 10.81 3.32
CA LEU A 192 0.37 12.09 4.02
C LEU A 192 0.88 13.29 3.21
N ARG A 193 2.08 13.17 2.63
CA ARG A 193 2.64 14.22 1.76
C ARG A 193 1.82 14.41 0.49
N ALA A 194 1.35 13.32 -0.13
CA ALA A 194 0.49 13.39 -1.31
C ALA A 194 -0.87 14.05 -1.01
N LEU A 195 -1.44 13.76 0.16
CA LEU A 195 -2.71 14.31 0.62
C LEU A 195 -2.59 15.77 1.13
N GLY A 196 -1.38 16.17 1.51
CA GLY A 196 -1.08 17.45 2.14
C GLY A 196 -1.76 17.56 3.51
N THR A 197 -1.60 16.53 4.35
CA THR A 197 -2.22 16.45 5.69
C THR A 197 -1.19 16.14 6.77
N HIS A 198 -1.55 16.41 8.03
CA HIS A 198 -0.73 16.13 9.20
C HIS A 198 -1.18 14.82 9.87
N SER A 199 -0.24 14.08 10.47
CA SER A 199 -0.52 12.77 11.06
C SER A 199 -1.50 12.86 12.24
N GLU A 200 -1.44 13.94 13.02
CA GLU A 200 -2.34 14.21 14.16
C GLU A 200 -3.82 14.29 13.77
N HIS A 201 -4.14 14.56 12.50
CA HIS A 201 -5.52 14.69 12.00
C HIS A 201 -5.79 13.72 10.85
N THR A 202 -4.98 12.67 10.75
CA THR A 202 -5.14 11.61 9.76
C THR A 202 -5.25 10.27 10.48
N LEU A 203 -6.15 9.42 10.01
CA LEU A 203 -6.29 8.06 10.52
C LEU A 203 -6.00 7.02 9.44
N MET A 204 -5.55 5.83 9.85
CA MET A 204 -5.41 4.64 9.01
C MET A 204 -6.51 3.64 9.35
N ILE A 205 -7.33 3.27 8.37
CA ILE A 205 -8.30 2.17 8.46
C ILE A 205 -7.68 0.94 7.81
N GLY A 206 -7.60 -0.17 8.53
CA GLY A 206 -7.03 -1.42 8.02
C GLY A 206 -7.67 -2.65 8.65
N ASP A 207 -7.45 -3.81 8.07
CA ASP A 207 -7.92 -5.10 8.60
C ASP A 207 -6.77 -5.92 9.23
N ARG A 208 -5.52 -5.44 9.15
CA ARG A 208 -4.34 -6.13 9.66
C ARG A 208 -3.60 -5.36 10.75
N MET A 209 -3.36 -6.05 11.86
CA MET A 209 -2.56 -5.53 12.97
C MET A 209 -1.08 -5.38 12.62
N ASP A 210 -0.51 -6.37 11.92
CA ASP A 210 0.92 -6.45 11.59
C ASP A 210 1.32 -5.51 10.46
N THR A 211 0.38 -5.06 9.62
CA THR A 211 0.64 -4.12 8.52
C THR A 211 0.03 -2.75 8.75
N ASP A 212 -1.29 -2.63 8.76
CA ASP A 212 -1.97 -1.33 8.70
C ASP A 212 -1.91 -0.60 10.03
N VAL A 213 -2.26 -1.28 11.11
CA VAL A 213 -2.22 -0.69 12.45
C VAL A 213 -0.78 -0.41 12.85
N HIS A 214 0.13 -1.35 12.63
CA HIS A 214 1.56 -1.15 12.89
C HIS A 214 2.12 0.06 12.13
N SER A 215 1.96 0.10 10.81
CA SER A 215 2.47 1.22 9.99
C SER A 215 1.78 2.54 10.29
N GLY A 216 0.50 2.51 10.69
CA GLY A 216 -0.25 3.69 11.12
C GLY A 216 0.30 4.28 12.42
N ILE A 217 0.50 3.45 13.44
CA ILE A 217 1.09 3.87 14.73
C ILE A 217 2.50 4.43 14.52
N GLU A 218 3.36 3.72 13.77
CA GLU A 218 4.73 4.15 13.47
C GLU A 218 4.80 5.43 12.62
N ALA A 219 3.71 5.77 11.93
CA ALA A 219 3.57 7.03 11.20
C ALA A 219 2.90 8.15 12.02
N GLY A 220 2.53 7.89 13.27
CA GLY A 220 1.87 8.85 14.16
C GLY A 220 0.40 9.12 13.83
N LEU A 221 -0.27 8.15 13.20
CA LEU A 221 -1.69 8.22 12.83
C LEU A 221 -2.57 7.62 13.94
N SER A 222 -3.81 8.09 14.05
CA SER A 222 -4.86 7.31 14.71
C SER A 222 -5.18 6.07 13.85
N THR A 223 -5.54 4.95 14.47
CA THR A 223 -5.75 3.69 13.74
C THR A 223 -7.11 3.09 14.05
N VAL A 224 -7.81 2.67 13.01
CA VAL A 224 -9.09 1.96 13.08
C VAL A 224 -8.88 0.57 12.50
N LEU A 225 -9.04 -0.46 13.32
CA LEU A 225 -9.05 -1.84 12.87
C LEU A 225 -10.49 -2.25 12.54
N VAL A 226 -10.73 -2.68 11.30
CA VAL A 226 -11.98 -3.35 10.92
C VAL A 226 -11.82 -4.86 11.05
N LEU A 227 -12.89 -5.54 11.49
CA LEU A 227 -12.91 -7.01 11.62
C LEU A 227 -13.53 -7.70 10.40
N SER A 228 -13.70 -6.97 9.30
CA SER A 228 -14.24 -7.51 8.05
C SER A 228 -13.22 -8.37 7.30
N GLY A 229 -11.92 -8.18 7.51
CA GLY A 229 -10.83 -8.90 6.83
C GLY A 229 -10.10 -9.93 7.69
N ILE A 230 -8.77 -9.81 7.79
CA ILE A 230 -7.90 -10.85 8.37
C ILE A 230 -7.91 -10.87 9.89
N SER A 231 -7.84 -9.72 10.55
CA SER A 231 -7.74 -9.68 12.01
C SER A 231 -9.10 -9.92 12.67
N THR A 232 -9.11 -10.81 13.67
CA THR A 232 -10.22 -10.95 14.61
C THR A 232 -9.92 -10.20 15.91
N ARG A 233 -10.97 -9.91 16.70
CA ARG A 233 -10.82 -9.28 18.03
C ARG A 233 -9.85 -10.06 18.93
N GLU A 234 -9.93 -11.38 18.93
CA GLU A 234 -9.03 -12.25 19.69
C GLU A 234 -7.59 -12.19 19.20
N SER A 235 -7.38 -12.16 17.88
CA SER A 235 -6.04 -12.06 17.30
C SER A 235 -5.39 -10.71 17.62
N ALA A 236 -6.17 -9.63 17.60
CA ALA A 236 -5.70 -8.27 17.91
C ALA A 236 -5.23 -8.17 19.36
N GLU A 237 -5.88 -8.88 20.30
CA GLU A 237 -5.48 -8.90 21.71
C GLU A 237 -4.09 -9.53 21.96
N ARG A 238 -3.56 -10.30 21.00
CA ARG A 238 -2.25 -10.96 21.15
C ARG A 238 -1.07 -10.05 20.83
N TYR A 239 -1.31 -8.90 20.20
CA TYR A 239 -0.25 -7.93 19.88
C TYR A 239 0.15 -7.12 21.12
N PRO A 240 1.38 -6.60 21.20
CA PRO A 240 1.81 -5.75 22.31
C PRO A 240 1.31 -4.29 22.19
N PHE A 241 0.64 -3.95 21.10
CA PHE A 241 0.03 -2.64 20.85
C PHE A 241 -1.45 -2.79 20.46
N ARG A 242 -2.20 -1.69 20.51
CA ARG A 242 -3.64 -1.66 20.20
C ARG A 242 -3.94 -0.56 19.18
N PRO A 243 -4.92 -0.78 18.28
CA PRO A 243 -5.43 0.30 17.47
C PRO A 243 -6.19 1.31 18.34
N THR A 244 -6.40 2.53 17.82
CA THR A 244 -7.22 3.54 18.50
C THR A 244 -8.68 3.09 18.63
N LEU A 245 -9.20 2.39 17.63
CA LEU A 245 -10.58 1.91 17.57
C LEU A 245 -10.66 0.53 16.89
N VAL A 246 -11.56 -0.34 17.36
CA VAL A 246 -11.88 -1.63 16.72
C VAL A 246 -13.38 -1.69 16.41
N ILE A 247 -13.73 -1.87 15.14
CA ILE A 247 -15.11 -1.93 14.63
C ILE A 247 -15.32 -3.17 13.77
N ASN A 248 -16.57 -3.58 13.53
CA ASN A 248 -16.85 -4.81 12.78
C ASN A 248 -16.59 -4.62 11.28
N SER A 249 -16.98 -3.46 10.74
CA SER A 249 -16.85 -3.12 9.32
C SER A 249 -16.72 -1.62 9.16
N ILE A 250 -16.26 -1.18 7.98
CA ILE A 250 -16.23 0.24 7.62
C ILE A 250 -17.63 0.89 7.66
N ALA A 251 -18.69 0.10 7.50
CA ALA A 251 -20.08 0.53 7.67
C ALA A 251 -20.34 1.15 9.06
N ASP A 252 -19.61 0.75 10.10
CA ASP A 252 -19.79 1.30 11.43
C ASP A 252 -19.34 2.78 11.50
N LEU A 253 -18.54 3.28 10.54
CA LEU A 253 -18.14 4.68 10.49
C LEU A 253 -19.14 5.60 9.77
N LEU A 254 -20.21 5.04 9.19
CA LEU A 254 -21.24 5.83 8.52
C LEU A 254 -21.91 6.80 9.50
N GLY A 255 -22.09 8.04 9.07
CA GLY A 255 -22.58 9.16 9.88
C GLY A 255 -21.57 9.71 10.89
N ARG A 256 -20.34 9.15 10.93
CA ARG A 256 -19.29 9.51 11.90
C ARG A 256 -17.99 9.98 11.25
N VAL A 257 -17.95 10.25 9.94
CA VAL A 257 -16.70 10.66 9.25
C VAL A 257 -16.14 12.01 9.70
N LYS A 258 -16.93 12.84 10.41
CA LYS A 258 -16.44 14.09 11.00
C LYS A 258 -15.86 13.90 12.39
N ASP A 259 -16.31 12.87 13.10
CA ASP A 259 -15.87 12.54 14.45
C ASP A 259 -15.82 11.01 14.62
N PRO A 260 -14.83 10.35 13.99
CA PRO A 260 -14.75 8.88 13.92
C PRO A 260 -14.51 8.22 15.28
N PHE A 261 -14.18 9.01 16.31
CA PHE A 261 -13.89 8.54 17.66
C PHE A 261 -14.92 9.02 18.70
N ALA A 262 -15.99 9.71 18.28
CA ALA A 262 -17.09 10.06 19.18
C ALA A 262 -17.79 8.80 19.73
N ALA A 263 -17.65 8.61 21.04
CA ALA A 263 -18.30 7.58 21.86
C ALA A 263 -18.20 6.16 21.27
N ALA A 264 -16.96 5.67 21.17
CA ALA A 264 -16.67 4.23 21.14
C ALA A 264 -16.70 3.62 22.54
#